data_AF-A0A8J6BCB8-F1
#
_entry.id   AF-A0A8J6BCB8-F1
#
_cell.length_a   1.000
_cell.length_b   1.000
_cell.length_c   1.000
_cell.angle_alpha   90.00
_cell.angle_beta   90.00
_cell.angle_gamma   90.00
#
_symmetry.space_group_name_H-M   'P 1'
#
loop_
_entity.id
_entity.type
_entity.pdbx_description
1 polymer ?
#
loop_
_entity_poly.entity_id
_entity_poly.type
_entity_poly.pdbx_seq_one_letter_code
_entity_poly.pdbx_strand_id
1 'polypeptide(L)'
;MRTNQVVKYSLFASSYIFWVASGLLIAVGLYAKLCKETAAVESLTTDPAILLIVVGILMFIITFFGCLGSLRDINLLLKIFAGMLIVVLILQLVAAILGFIFRGTVSACLLSTELN
;
A
#
# COMPACT_ATOMS: atom_id res chain seq x y z
N MET A 1 35.98 -2.82 -11.32
CA MET A 1 34.96 -1.76 -11.11
C MET A 1 33.78 -1.92 -12.08
N ARG A 2 33.01 -3.02 -12.03
CA ARG A 2 31.87 -3.27 -12.94
C ARG A 2 30.55 -3.61 -12.23
N THR A 3 30.48 -3.47 -10.91
CA THR A 3 29.34 -3.93 -10.10
C THR A 3 28.27 -2.85 -9.91
N ASN A 4 28.59 -1.56 -10.06
CA ASN A 4 27.65 -0.47 -9.73
C ASN A 4 26.56 -0.22 -10.80
N GLN A 5 26.74 -0.66 -12.04
CA GLN A 5 25.75 -0.46 -13.10
C GLN A 5 24.59 -1.46 -13.02
N VAL A 6 24.85 -2.70 -12.61
CA VAL A 6 23.83 -3.75 -12.44
C VAL A 6 22.88 -3.39 -11.30
N VAL A 7 23.39 -2.82 -10.20
CA VAL A 7 22.55 -2.41 -9.05
C VAL A 7 21.60 -1.28 -9.44
N LYS A 8 22.08 -0.29 -10.20
CA LYS A 8 21.24 0.81 -10.72
C LYS A 8 20.13 0.29 -11.63
N TYR A 9 20.47 -0.62 -12.56
CA TYR A 9 19.49 -1.22 -13.47
C TYR A 9 18.49 -2.13 -12.76
N SER A 10 18.96 -2.92 -11.78
CA SER A 10 18.15 -3.84 -11.00
C SER A 10 17.09 -3.11 -10.18
N LEU A 11 17.47 -2.01 -9.50
CA LEU A 11 16.53 -1.18 -8.72
C LEU A 11 15.45 -0.53 -9.59
N PHE A 12 15.84 -0.05 -10.78
CA PHE A 12 14.89 0.57 -11.70
C PHE A 12 13.90 -0.45 -12.27
N ALA A 13 14.39 -1.61 -12.70
CA ALA A 13 13.56 -2.69 -13.22
C ALA A 13 12.60 -3.25 -12.16
N SER A 14 13.07 -3.52 -10.94
CA SER A 14 12.22 -4.03 -9.86
C SER A 14 11.14 -3.01 -9.44
N SER A 15 11.50 -1.72 -9.39
CA SER A 15 10.55 -0.65 -9.07
C SER A 15 9.49 -0.51 -10.15
N TYR A 16 9.85 -0.61 -11.43
CA TYR A 16 8.89 -0.54 -12.53
C TYR A 16 7.90 -1.71 -12.52
N ILE A 17 8.38 -2.94 -12.29
CA ILE A 17 7.51 -4.12 -12.20
C ILE A 17 6.53 -3.98 -11.02
N PHE A 18 7.03 -3.53 -9.87
CA PHE A 18 6.21 -3.33 -8.68
C PHE A 18 5.19 -2.20 -8.83
N TRP A 19 5.56 -1.15 -9.57
CA TRP A 19 4.67 -0.05 -9.93
C TRP A 19 3.49 -0.51 -10.77
N VAL A 20 3.76 -1.29 -11.83
CA VAL A 20 2.72 -1.89 -12.68
C VAL A 20 1.83 -2.83 -11.87
N ALA A 21 2.42 -3.68 -11.01
CA ALA A 21 1.66 -4.59 -10.14
C ALA A 21 0.75 -3.82 -9.15
N SER A 22 1.23 -2.73 -8.57
CA SER A 22 0.45 -1.87 -7.66
C SER A 22 -0.71 -1.19 -8.39
N GLY A 23 -0.47 -0.69 -9.62
CA GLY A 23 -1.53 -0.13 -10.47
C GLY A 23 -2.60 -1.16 -10.80
N LEU A 24 -2.21 -2.39 -11.11
CA LEU A 24 -3.13 -3.50 -11.37
C LEU A 24 -3.96 -3.85 -10.12
N LEU A 25 -3.34 -3.89 -8.93
CA LEU A 25 -4.04 -4.13 -7.66
C LEU A 25 -5.10 -3.05 -7.38
N ILE A 26 -4.78 -1.77 -7.62
CA ILE A 26 -5.75 -0.67 -7.47
C ILE A 26 -6.91 -0.83 -8.47
N ALA A 27 -6.59 -1.15 -9.74
CA ALA A 27 -7.59 -1.35 -10.78
C ALA A 27 -8.56 -2.51 -10.45
N VAL A 28 -8.03 -3.64 -9.97
CA VAL A 28 -8.85 -4.79 -9.53
C VAL A 28 -9.66 -4.43 -8.28
N GLY A 29 -9.09 -3.67 -7.33
CA GLY A 29 -9.80 -3.19 -6.15
C GLY A 29 -10.98 -2.29 -6.51
N LEU A 30 -10.79 -1.37 -7.47
CA LEU A 30 -11.85 -0.50 -7.97
C LEU A 30 -12.90 -1.27 -8.78
N TYR A 31 -12.48 -2.22 -9.61
CA TYR A 31 -13.38 -3.09 -10.35
C TYR A 31 -14.28 -3.92 -9.41
N ALA A 32 -13.70 -4.50 -8.36
CA ALA A 32 -14.43 -5.23 -7.33
C ALA A 32 -15.42 -4.34 -6.55
N LYS A 33 -15.08 -3.06 -6.35
CA LYS A 33 -16.00 -2.06 -5.76
C LYS A 33 -17.17 -1.75 -6.68
N LEU A 34 -16.91 -1.49 -7.96
CA LEU A 34 -17.93 -1.11 -8.95
C LEU A 34 -18.91 -2.26 -9.25
N CYS A 35 -18.44 -3.50 -9.34
CA CYS A 35 -19.32 -4.67 -9.50
C CYS A 35 -20.18 -4.94 -8.25
N LYS A 36 -19.73 -4.53 -7.06
CA LYS A 36 -20.51 -4.67 -5.82
C LYS A 36 -21.59 -3.60 -5.69
N GLU A 37 -21.35 -2.39 -6.17
CA GLU A 37 -22.34 -1.30 -6.15
C GLU A 37 -23.61 -1.63 -6.94
N THR A 38 -23.53 -2.51 -7.93
CA THR A 38 -24.68 -2.92 -8.75
C THR A 38 -25.52 -4.03 -8.14
N ALA A 39 -25.07 -4.70 -7.06
CA ALA A 39 -25.67 -5.94 -6.57
C ALA A 39 -26.29 -5.88 -5.17
N ALA A 40 -25.87 -4.99 -4.25
CA ALA A 40 -26.54 -4.84 -2.95
C ALA A 40 -26.07 -3.60 -2.19
N VAL A 41 -27.04 -2.77 -1.77
CA VAL A 41 -26.90 -1.69 -0.78
C VAL A 41 -26.89 -2.20 0.66
N GLU A 42 -26.76 -3.51 0.89
CA GLU A 42 -26.80 -4.10 2.22
C GLU A 42 -25.66 -5.09 2.43
N SER A 43 -25.07 -5.02 3.63
CA SER A 43 -24.06 -5.93 4.16
C SER A 43 -22.60 -5.65 3.76
N LEU A 44 -22.02 -4.65 4.43
CA LEU A 44 -20.81 -4.80 5.29
C LEU A 44 -19.58 -5.53 4.73
N THR A 45 -19.44 -5.68 3.41
CA THR A 45 -18.30 -6.37 2.76
C THR A 45 -17.24 -5.36 2.29
N THR A 46 -17.26 -4.17 2.85
CA THR A 46 -16.47 -3.00 2.40
C THR A 46 -15.11 -2.91 3.07
N ASP A 47 -14.52 -4.05 3.42
CA ASP A 47 -13.50 -4.06 4.46
C ASP A 47 -12.15 -4.62 3.97
N PRO A 48 -12.08 -5.75 3.20
CA PRO A 48 -10.83 -6.14 2.55
C PRO A 48 -10.51 -5.32 1.28
N ALA A 49 -11.52 -4.90 0.51
CA ALA A 49 -11.31 -4.20 -0.77
C ALA A 49 -10.81 -2.75 -0.59
N ILE A 50 -11.31 -2.03 0.43
CA ILE A 50 -10.83 -0.68 0.74
C ILE A 50 -9.38 -0.72 1.22
N LEU A 51 -9.04 -1.66 2.11
CA LEU A 51 -7.66 -1.83 2.58
C LEU A 51 -6.71 -2.11 1.41
N LEU A 52 -7.12 -2.94 0.45
CA LEU A 52 -6.35 -3.26 -0.74
C LEU A 52 -6.12 -2.04 -1.65
N ILE A 53 -7.13 -1.16 -1.81
CA ILE A 53 -7.00 0.11 -2.53
C ILE A 53 -6.04 1.06 -1.81
N VAL A 54 -6.21 1.26 -0.50
CA VAL A 54 -5.38 2.19 0.30
C VAL A 54 -3.91 1.75 0.29
N VAL A 55 -3.65 0.46 0.51
CA VAL A 55 -2.29 -0.09 0.46
C VAL A 55 -1.70 0.01 -0.95
N GLY A 56 -2.50 -0.24 -1.99
CA GLY A 56 -2.09 -0.08 -3.39
C GLY A 56 -1.64 1.34 -3.72
N ILE A 57 -2.41 2.35 -3.31
CA ILE A 57 -2.06 3.78 -3.54
C ILE A 57 -0.78 4.16 -2.79
N LEU A 58 -0.65 3.74 -1.53
CA LEU A 58 0.57 4.01 -0.75
C LEU A 58 1.81 3.39 -1.41
N MET A 59 1.72 2.13 -1.84
CA MET A 59 2.80 1.45 -2.55
C MET A 59 3.15 2.10 -3.90
N PHE A 60 2.15 2.62 -4.61
CA PHE A 60 2.37 3.37 -5.85
C PHE A 60 3.19 4.65 -5.63
N ILE A 61 2.86 5.44 -4.59
CA ILE A 61 3.59 6.68 -4.26
C ILE A 61 5.03 6.37 -3.81
N ILE A 62 5.21 5.35 -2.96
CA ILE A 62 6.54 4.93 -2.49
C ILE A 62 7.44 4.51 -3.67
N THR A 63 6.88 3.77 -4.62
CA THR A 63 7.61 3.29 -5.80
C THR A 63 8.00 4.44 -6.73
N PHE A 64 7.14 5.44 -6.88
CA PHE A 64 7.44 6.66 -7.64
C PHE A 64 8.59 7.46 -7.01
N PHE A 65 8.57 7.61 -5.67
CA PHE A 65 9.67 8.21 -4.92
C PHE A 65 10.97 7.39 -5.01
N GLY A 66 10.88 6.05 -5.11
CA GLY A 66 12.03 5.17 -5.33
C GLY A 66 12.71 5.37 -6.68
N CYS A 67 11.94 5.57 -7.75
CA CYS A 67 12.49 5.89 -9.06
C CYS A 67 13.22 7.25 -9.07
N LEU A 68 12.69 8.27 -8.38
CA LEU A 68 13.35 9.57 -8.20
C LEU A 68 14.67 9.44 -7.41
N GLY A 69 14.75 8.46 -6.50
CA GLY A 69 15.94 8.08 -5.75
C GLY A 69 17.11 7.58 -6.61
N SER A 70 16.84 6.98 -7.77
CA SER A 70 17.86 6.36 -8.62
C SER A 70 18.64 7.36 -9.49
N LEU A 71 18.13 8.58 -9.68
CA LEU A 71 18.69 9.56 -10.62
C LEU A 71 19.83 10.42 -10.05
N ARG A 72 20.06 10.41 -8.73
CA ARG A 72 21.09 11.25 -8.09
C ARG A 72 22.25 10.37 -7.61
N ASP A 73 23.37 10.48 -8.32
CA ASP A 73 24.66 9.84 -8.04
C ASP A 73 25.33 10.39 -6.76
N ILE A 74 24.67 10.24 -5.61
CA ILE A 74 25.19 10.67 -4.31
C ILE A 74 24.79 9.61 -3.29
N ASN A 75 25.77 8.97 -2.63
CA ASN A 75 25.56 7.93 -1.59
C ASN A 75 24.60 8.38 -0.45
N LEU A 76 24.35 9.69 -0.32
CA LEU A 76 23.38 10.29 0.58
C LEU A 76 21.92 9.94 0.22
N LEU A 77 21.58 9.83 -1.07
CA LEU A 77 20.20 9.68 -1.51
C LEU A 77 19.66 8.27 -1.22
N LEU A 78 20.50 7.24 -1.35
CA LEU A 78 20.16 5.87 -0.98
C LEU A 78 19.90 5.75 0.54
N LYS A 79 20.67 6.48 1.35
CA LYS A 79 20.55 6.49 2.81
C LYS A 79 19.30 7.22 3.28
N ILE A 80 18.94 8.33 2.62
CA ILE A 80 17.68 9.05 2.85
C ILE A 80 16.49 8.22 2.35
N PHE A 81 16.61 7.55 1.21
CA PHE A 81 15.56 6.67 0.67
C PHE A 81 15.26 5.50 1.62
N ALA A 82 16.30 4.83 2.12
CA ALA A 82 16.14 3.79 3.13
C ALA A 82 15.51 4.34 4.43
N GLY A 83 15.92 5.55 4.87
CA GLY A 83 15.30 6.21 6.02
C GLY A 83 13.82 6.51 5.82
N MET A 84 13.45 7.04 4.65
CA MET A 84 12.06 7.35 4.28
C MET A 84 11.20 6.09 4.22
N LEU A 85 11.73 4.99 3.67
CA LEU A 85 11.07 3.68 3.67
C LEU A 85 10.85 3.14 5.08
N ILE A 86 11.84 3.25 5.98
CA ILE A 86 11.69 2.80 7.38
C ILE A 86 10.59 3.59 8.08
N VAL A 87 10.56 4.92 7.90
CA VAL A 87 9.51 5.78 8.48
C VAL A 87 8.14 5.40 7.95
N VAL A 88 8.01 5.17 6.65
CA VAL A 88 6.76 4.75 6.01
C VAL A 88 6.33 3.35 6.48
N LEU A 89 7.27 2.42 6.67
CA LEU A 89 6.99 1.09 7.22
C LEU A 89 6.44 1.15 8.64
N ILE A 90 7.02 2.00 9.49
CA ILE A 90 6.53 2.21 10.85
C ILE A 90 5.11 2.79 10.79
N LEU A 91 4.85 3.78 9.94
CA LEU A 91 3.51 4.34 9.74
C LEU A 91 2.52 3.28 9.22
N GLN A 92 2.92 2.43 8.26
CA GLN A 92 2.09 1.34 7.75
C GLN A 92 1.78 0.31 8.84
N LEU A 93 2.76 -0.06 9.67
CA LEU A 93 2.59 -0.97 10.79
C LEU A 93 1.63 -0.39 11.82
N VAL A 94 1.81 0.87 12.21
CA VAL A 94 0.91 1.57 13.12
C VAL A 94 -0.51 1.60 12.55
N ALA A 95 -0.67 1.98 11.27
CA ALA A 95 -1.97 2.01 10.61
C ALA A 95 -2.61 0.61 10.50
N ALA A 96 -1.83 -0.43 10.21
CA ALA A 96 -2.31 -1.81 10.14
C ALA A 96 -2.78 -2.32 11.52
N ILE A 97 -2.02 -2.03 12.58
CA ILE A 97 -2.39 -2.39 13.95
C ILE A 97 -3.63 -1.61 14.38
N LEU A 98 -3.70 -0.30 14.11
CA LEU A 98 -4.88 0.51 14.39
C LEU A 98 -6.11 -0.02 13.65
N GLY A 99 -5.97 -0.37 12.37
CA GLY A 99 -7.03 -0.97 11.57
C GLY A 99 -7.48 -2.33 12.11
N PHE A 100 -6.54 -3.16 12.57
CA PHE A 100 -6.84 -4.46 13.18
C PHE A 100 -7.61 -4.31 14.51
N ILE A 101 -7.20 -3.38 15.37
CA ILE A 101 -7.88 -3.09 16.63
C ILE A 101 -9.25 -2.47 16.39
N PHE A 102 -9.38 -1.55 15.43
CA PHE A 102 -10.66 -0.90 15.12
C PHE A 102 -11.69 -1.92 14.62
N ARG A 103 -11.29 -2.93 13.83
CA ARG A 103 -12.17 -4.07 13.51
C ARG A 103 -12.65 -4.81 14.75
N GLY A 104 -11.79 -5.02 15.73
CA GLY A 104 -12.14 -5.65 17.00
C GLY A 104 -13.16 -4.84 17.80
N THR A 105 -12.95 -3.53 17.92
CA THR A 105 -13.84 -2.61 18.65
C THR A 105 -15.18 -2.40 17.95
N VAL A 106 -15.18 -2.28 16.62
CA VAL A 106 -16.43 -2.12 15.84
C VAL A 106 -17.28 -3.40 15.92
N SER A 107 -16.65 -4.57 15.89
CA SER A 107 -17.36 -5.85 16.06
C SER A 107 -17.95 -6.02 17.47
N ALA A 108 -17.26 -5.52 18.51
CA ALA A 108 -17.77 -5.53 19.88
C ALA A 108 -18.93 -4.56 20.08
N CYS A 109 -18.93 -3.42 19.39
CA CYS A 109 -20.00 -2.42 19.47
C CYS A 109 -21.29 -2.91 18.79
N LEU A 110 -21.21 -3.62 17.66
CA LEU A 110 -22.39 -4.18 16.96
C LEU A 110 -23.09 -5.29 17.75
N LEU A 111 -22.36 -6.07 18.54
CA LEU A 111 -22.95 -7.09 19.43
C LEU A 111 -23.78 -6.46 20.58
N SER A 112 -23.51 -5.20 20.93
CA SER A 112 -24.24 -4.49 21.98
C SER A 112 -25.55 -3.84 21.49
N THR A 113 -25.76 -3.72 20.18
CA THR A 113 -26.99 -3.16 19.59
C THR A 113 -28.01 -4.24 19.23
N GLU A 114 -27.58 -5.48 18.95
CA GLU A 114 -28.49 -6.63 18.75
C GLU A 114 -29.06 -7.18 20.08
N LEU A 115 -28.50 -6.77 21.23
CA LEU A 115 -28.96 -7.10 22.58
C LEU A 115 -29.53 -5.85 23.28
N ASN A 116 -30.28 -5.01 22.56
CA ASN A 116 -31.18 -3.99 23.14
C ASN A 116 -32.37 -3.71 22.24
#